data_AF-A0A1Y5F593-F1
#
_entry.id   AF-A0A1Y5F593-F1
#
_cell.length_a   1.000
_cell.length_b   1.000
_cell.length_c   1.000
_cell.angle_alpha   90.00
_cell.angle_beta   90.00
_cell.angle_gamma   90.00
#
_symmetry.space_group_name_H-M   'P 1'
#
loop_
_entity.id
_entity.type
_entity.pdbx_description
1 polymer ?
#
loop_
_entity_poly.entity_id
_entity_poly.type
_entity_poly.pdbx_seq_one_letter_code
_entity_poly.pdbx_strand_id
1 'polypeptide(L)'
;MANRFSDWQEDLSSDLVKSKKRRKLFFEAMQEEYDNDLDVLRAVVKVIGLKEYSKLCGLPSSNISNYLKKGKDLKVSTISKLISPFGIKVVNISLDLVA
;
A
#
# COMPACT_ATOMS: atom_id res chain seq x y z
N MET A 1 17.33 -1.96 -14.85
CA MET A 1 16.70 -3.12 -14.17
C MET A 1 15.80 -2.60 -13.06
N ALA A 2 14.57 -3.09 -12.92
CA ALA A 2 13.64 -2.58 -11.91
C ALA A 2 14.14 -2.96 -10.51
N ASN A 3 14.28 -1.96 -9.63
CA ASN A 3 14.67 -2.12 -8.22
C ASN A 3 13.60 -2.91 -7.45
N ARG A 4 13.62 -4.24 -7.59
CA ARG A 4 12.90 -5.18 -6.73
C ARG A 4 13.76 -5.40 -5.48
N PHE A 5 13.11 -5.54 -4.32
CA PHE A 5 13.83 -5.89 -3.11
C PHE A 5 14.42 -7.31 -3.25
N SER A 6 15.55 -7.58 -2.59
CA SER A 6 16.26 -8.87 -2.71
C SER A 6 15.43 -10.07 -2.25
N ASP A 7 14.42 -9.83 -1.42
CA ASP A 7 13.49 -10.78 -0.82
C ASP A 7 12.11 -10.82 -1.53
N TRP A 8 11.98 -10.19 -2.71
CA TRP A 8 10.70 -10.10 -3.39
C TRP A 8 10.22 -11.46 -3.95
N GLN A 9 9.12 -11.96 -3.38
CA GLN A 9 8.45 -13.20 -3.77
C GLN A 9 7.50 -12.95 -4.94
N GLU A 10 7.90 -13.33 -6.16
CA GLU A 10 7.14 -13.06 -7.39
C GLU A 10 5.76 -13.72 -7.39
N ASP A 11 5.64 -14.94 -6.86
CA ASP A 11 4.38 -15.68 -6.79
C ASP A 11 3.37 -14.97 -5.87
N LEU A 12 3.82 -14.51 -4.70
CA LEU A 12 2.97 -13.77 -3.77
C LEU A 12 2.52 -12.43 -4.37
N SER A 13 3.44 -11.69 -4.99
CA SER A 13 3.09 -10.44 -5.69
C SER A 13 2.06 -10.68 -6.80
N SER A 14 2.29 -11.67 -7.65
CA SER A 14 1.41 -12.06 -8.76
C SER A 14 0.00 -12.39 -8.27
N ASP A 15 -0.11 -13.16 -7.18
CA ASP A 15 -1.39 -13.52 -6.58
C ASP A 15 -2.16 -12.31 -6.03
N LEU A 16 -1.45 -11.38 -5.37
CA LEU A 16 -2.02 -10.14 -4.88
C LEU A 16 -2.44 -9.24 -6.06
N VAL A 17 -1.64 -9.10 -7.11
CA VAL A 17 -2.04 -8.29 -8.28
C VAL A 17 -3.32 -8.82 -8.93
N LYS A 18 -3.44 -10.15 -9.08
CA LYS A 18 -4.58 -10.78 -9.77
C LYS A 18 -5.86 -10.80 -8.95
N SER A 19 -5.78 -10.99 -7.63
CA SER A 19 -6.97 -11.22 -6.79
C SER A 19 -7.22 -10.08 -5.80
N LYS A 20 -8.31 -9.33 -6.03
CA LYS A 20 -8.80 -8.32 -5.07
C LYS A 20 -9.10 -8.92 -3.70
N LYS A 21 -9.65 -10.15 -3.66
CA LYS A 21 -9.96 -10.85 -2.41
C LYS A 21 -8.68 -11.14 -1.62
N ARG A 22 -7.63 -11.67 -2.27
CA ARG A 22 -6.35 -11.95 -1.60
C ARG A 22 -5.65 -10.67 -1.14
N ARG A 23 -5.67 -9.61 -1.95
CA ARG A 23 -5.17 -8.29 -1.52
C ARG A 23 -5.85 -7.77 -0.29
N LYS A 24 -7.17 -7.85 -0.26
CA LYS A 24 -7.95 -7.38 0.89
C LYS A 24 -7.53 -8.13 2.15
N LEU A 25 -7.54 -9.46 2.09
CA LEU A 25 -7.19 -10.31 3.23
C LEU A 25 -5.74 -10.09 3.69
N PHE A 26 -4.82 -9.91 2.74
CA PHE A 26 -3.43 -9.58 3.06
C PHE A 26 -3.29 -8.21 3.73
N PHE A 27 -4.03 -7.21 3.25
CA PHE A 27 -4.02 -5.88 3.86
C PHE A 27 -4.60 -5.93 5.29
N GLU A 28 -5.73 -6.61 5.49
CA GLU A 28 -6.35 -6.81 6.82
C GLU A 28 -5.41 -7.54 7.79
N ALA A 29 -4.71 -8.58 7.32
CA ALA A 29 -3.70 -9.27 8.13
C ALA A 29 -2.54 -8.35 8.54
N MET A 30 -2.11 -7.45 7.64
CA MET A 30 -1.08 -6.46 7.98
C MET A 30 -1.61 -5.39 8.94
N GLN A 31 -2.91 -5.09 8.99
CA GLN A 31 -3.47 -4.16 9.99
C GLN A 31 -3.36 -4.70 11.42
N GLU A 32 -3.19 -6.01 11.62
CA GLU A 32 -2.92 -6.59 12.94
C GLU A 32 -1.48 -6.37 13.41
N GLU A 33 -0.55 -6.12 12.48
CA GLU A 33 0.88 -5.98 12.73
C GLU A 33 1.35 -4.51 12.84
N TYR A 34 0.53 -3.56 12.37
CA TYR A 34 0.89 -2.14 12.29
C TYR A 34 -0.20 -1.24 12.86
N ASP A 35 0.20 -0.19 13.56
CA ASP A 35 -0.72 0.73 14.25
C ASP A 35 -1.50 1.67 13.31
N ASN A 36 -1.06 1.87 12.06
CA ASN A 36 -1.70 2.78 11.11
C ASN A 36 -1.65 2.28 9.66
N ASP A 37 -2.67 2.66 8.89
CA ASP A 37 -2.86 2.18 7.51
C ASP A 37 -1.80 2.69 6.53
N LEU A 38 -1.08 3.77 6.85
CA LEU A 38 -0.02 4.26 5.99
C LEU A 38 1.22 3.36 6.07
N ASP A 39 1.53 2.83 7.25
CA ASP A 39 2.58 1.84 7.44
C ASP A 39 2.19 0.47 6.85
N VAL A 40 0.94 0.06 7.04
CA VAL A 40 0.38 -1.11 6.34
C VAL A 40 0.55 -0.95 4.84
N LEU A 41 0.17 0.21 4.29
CA LEU A 41 0.28 0.49 2.86
C LEU A 41 1.73 0.42 2.38
N ARG A 42 2.70 0.94 3.14
CA ARG A 42 4.13 0.81 2.82
C ARG A 42 4.57 -0.65 2.77
N ALA A 43 4.18 -1.45 3.75
CA ALA A 43 4.52 -2.88 3.82
C ALA A 43 3.91 -3.66 2.65
N VAL A 44 2.61 -3.47 2.39
CA VAL A 44 1.89 -4.16 1.32
C VAL A 44 2.42 -3.77 -0.06
N VAL A 45 2.71 -2.49 -0.30
CA VAL A 45 3.29 -2.04 -1.58
C VAL A 45 4.70 -2.58 -1.77
N LYS A 46 5.48 -2.76 -0.71
CA LYS A 46 6.77 -3.43 -0.77
C LYS A 46 6.66 -4.87 -1.26
N VAL A 47 5.65 -5.61 -0.78
CA VAL A 47 5.38 -7.01 -1.20
C VAL A 47 4.83 -7.07 -2.62
N ILE A 48 3.84 -6.24 -2.95
CA ILE A 48 3.24 -6.21 -4.30
C ILE A 48 4.25 -5.73 -5.35
N GLY A 49 5.09 -4.76 -5.00
CA GLY A 49 5.96 -4.06 -5.94
C GLY A 49 5.34 -2.73 -6.37
N LEU A 50 6.17 -1.67 -6.35
CA LEU A 50 5.72 -0.30 -6.65
C LEU A 50 5.17 -0.16 -8.06
N LYS A 51 5.74 -0.88 -9.03
CA LYS A 51 5.33 -0.81 -10.45
C LYS A 51 3.98 -1.48 -10.64
N GLU A 52 3.79 -2.65 -10.05
CA GLU A 52 2.56 -3.44 -10.10
C GLU A 52 1.44 -2.68 -9.40
N TYR A 53 1.71 -2.16 -8.21
CA TYR A 53 0.77 -1.35 -7.46
C TYR A 53 0.42 -0.03 -8.18
N SER A 54 1.38 0.61 -8.86
CA SER A 54 1.08 1.81 -9.67
C SER A 54 0.05 1.56 -10.76
N LYS A 55 0.08 0.37 -11.37
CA LYS A 55 -0.92 -0.04 -12.36
C LYS A 55 -2.29 -0.29 -11.69
N LEU A 56 -2.31 -0.89 -10.49
CA LEU A 56 -3.54 -1.12 -9.73
C LEU A 56 -4.24 0.18 -9.33
N CYS A 57 -3.47 1.22 -8.99
CA CYS A 57 -4.00 2.52 -8.58
C CYS A 57 -4.28 3.47 -9.75
N GLY A 58 -3.72 3.22 -10.93
CA GLY A 58 -3.75 4.16 -12.05
C GLY A 58 -2.97 5.47 -11.77
N LEU A 59 -1.96 5.42 -10.89
CA LEU A 59 -1.14 6.58 -10.51
C LEU A 59 0.32 6.34 -10.92
N PRO A 60 1.08 7.39 -11.29
CA PRO A 60 2.51 7.24 -11.55
C PRO A 60 3.27 6.68 -10.35
N SER A 61 4.22 5.76 -10.60
CA SER A 61 5.05 5.16 -9.54
C SER A 61 5.84 6.22 -8.74
N SER A 62 6.24 7.32 -9.38
CA SER A 62 6.91 8.45 -8.72
C SER A 62 6.02 9.15 -7.68
N ASN A 63 4.73 9.34 -7.99
CA ASN A 63 3.77 9.94 -7.06
C ASN A 63 3.54 9.02 -5.87
N ILE A 64 3.32 7.73 -6.12
CA ILE A 64 3.14 6.75 -5.05
C ILE A 64 4.39 6.68 -4.18
N SER A 65 5.58 6.61 -4.77
CA SER A 65 6.84 6.62 -4.02
C SER A 65 6.95 7.85 -3.12
N ASN A 66 6.58 9.03 -3.64
CA ASN A 66 6.57 10.27 -2.85
C ASN A 66 5.53 10.26 -1.73
N TYR A 67 4.34 9.71 -1.97
CA TYR A 67 3.30 9.58 -0.93
C TYR A 67 3.70 8.60 0.18
N LEU A 68 4.39 7.51 -0.17
CA LEU A 68 4.80 6.49 0.78
C LEU A 68 6.09 6.84 1.56
N LYS A 69 6.73 7.99 1.31
CA LYS A 69 7.88 8.44 2.10
C LYS A 69 7.50 8.55 3.59
N LYS A 70 8.41 8.15 4.47
CA LYS A 70 8.23 8.34 5.93
C LYS A 70 8.20 9.84 6.25
N GLY A 71 7.37 10.22 7.24
CA GLY A 71 7.20 11.62 7.66
C GLY A 71 6.43 12.50 6.68
N LYS A 72 5.85 11.94 5.61
CA LYS A 72 4.93 12.69 4.75
C LYS A 72 3.54 12.72 5.37
N ASP A 73 3.07 13.92 5.63
CA ASP A 73 1.66 14.14 5.92
C ASP A 73 0.83 14.09 4.61
N LEU A 74 -0.19 13.26 4.63
CA LEU A 74 -1.11 13.03 3.53
C LEU A 74 -2.53 13.23 4.01
N LYS A 75 -3.29 14.01 3.25
CA LYS A 75 -4.74 14.12 3.45
C LYS A 75 -5.38 12.73 3.49
N VAL A 76 -6.34 12.55 4.40
CA VAL A 76 -7.16 11.33 4.52
C VAL A 76 -7.75 10.90 3.17
N SER A 77 -8.19 11.87 2.35
CA SER A 77 -8.71 11.62 1.00
C SER A 77 -7.69 10.97 0.07
N THR A 78 -6.41 11.30 0.21
CA THR A 78 -5.31 10.71 -0.58
C THR A 78 -5.02 9.30 -0.11
N ILE A 79 -4.97 9.09 1.21
CA ILE A 79 -4.77 7.76 1.82
C ILE A 79 -5.92 6.82 1.40
N SER A 80 -7.17 7.27 1.50
CA SER A 80 -8.34 6.51 1.06
C SER A 80 -8.26 6.09 -0.41
N LYS A 81 -7.79 6.99 -1.30
CA LYS A 81 -7.57 6.64 -2.72
C LYS A 81 -6.52 5.55 -2.90
N LEU A 82 -5.41 5.63 -2.16
CA LEU A 82 -4.35 4.63 -2.21
C LEU A 82 -4.80 3.28 -1.62
N ILE A 83 -5.68 3.29 -0.63
CA ILE A 83 -6.19 2.08 0.00
C ILE A 83 -7.33 1.43 -0.80
N SER A 84 -8.04 2.21 -1.63
CA SER A 84 -9.18 1.73 -2.42
C SER A 84 -8.96 0.45 -3.25
N PRO A 85 -7.77 0.15 -3.84
CA PRO A 85 -7.54 -1.08 -4.59
C PRO A 85 -7.56 -2.35 -3.71
N PHE A 86 -7.39 -2.20 -2.39
CA PHE A 86 -7.52 -3.28 -1.41
C PHE A 86 -8.98 -3.51 -1.00
N GLY A 87 -9.91 -2.61 -1.36
CA GLY A 87 -11.33 -2.75 -1.01
C GLY A 87 -11.62 -2.50 0.47
N ILE A 88 -10.72 -1.82 1.17
CA ILE A 88 -10.90 -1.35 2.54
C ILE A 88 -11.66 -0.02 2.51
N LYS A 89 -12.67 0.10 3.36
CA LYS A 89 -13.58 1.26 3.39
C LYS A 89 -13.28 2.24 4.52
N VAL A 90 -12.74 1.74 5.63
CA VAL A 90 -12.42 2.53 6.82
C VAL A 90 -10.92 2.69 6.86
N VAL A 91 -10.45 3.93 6.94
CA VAL A 91 -9.03 4.24 7.04
C VAL A 91 -8.70 4.51 8.49
N ASN A 92 -7.78 3.74 9.07
CA ASN A 92 -7.23 3.96 10.40
C ASN A 92 -5.90 4.73 10.31
N ILE A 93 -5.85 5.94 10.87
CA ILE A 93 -4.68 6.81 10.83
C ILE A 93 -4.43 7.32 12.25
N SER A 94 -3.19 7.23 12.73
CA SER A 94 -2.84 7.82 14.03
C SER A 94 -3.01 9.33 13.97
N LEU A 95 -3.67 9.92 14.97
CA LEU A 95 -3.98 11.35 15.04
C LEU A 95 -2.74 12.24 15.18
N ASP A 96 -1.59 11.65 15.53
CA ASP A 96 -0.30 12.36 15.67
C ASP A 96 0.28 12.85 14.33
N LEU A 97 -0.30 12.44 13.21
CA LEU A 97 0.11 12.84 11.85
C LEU A 97 -0.73 13.99 11.27
N VAL A 98 -1.72 14.52 12.00
CA VAL A 98 -2.68 15.54 11.51
C VAL A 98 -2.31 16.97 11.99
N ALA A 99 -1.12 17.19 12.54
CA ALA A 99 -0.70 18.47 13.10
C ALA A 99 0.02 19.38 12.09
#